data_AF-A0A7H8SBP5-F1
#
_entry.id   AF-A0A7H8SBP5-F1
#
_cell.length_a   1.000
_cell.length_b   1.000
_cell.length_c   1.000
_cell.angle_alpha   90.00
_cell.angle_beta   90.00
_cell.angle_gamma   90.00
#
_symmetry.space_group_name_H-M   'P 1'
#
loop_
_entity.id
_entity.type
_entity.pdbx_description
1 polymer ?
#
loop_
_entity_poly.entity_id
_entity_poly.type
_entity_poly.pdbx_seq_one_letter_code
_entity_poly.pdbx_strand_id
1 'polypeptide(L)'
;MKRKITETKQQVNELTEAKSKLLIELGQEVYLAYRRGEDIESVVANKGSSIKDLDSKIYSLLQETKLNRENVMECSCGAPLSEEDVFCPECGKKTDMPDSREQNQMTMCYVCENEVPAEADYCQACGAKMKKVYAN
;
A
#
# COMPACT_ATOMS: atom_id res chain seq x y z
N MET A 1 -14.31 -8.78 -12.84
CA MET A 1 -12.89 -8.49 -12.49
C MET A 1 -12.34 -7.22 -13.15
N LYS A 2 -12.37 -7.08 -14.50
CA LYS A 2 -11.82 -5.88 -15.20
C LYS A 2 -12.41 -4.53 -14.74
N ARG A 3 -13.73 -4.47 -14.48
CA ARG A 3 -14.44 -3.26 -14.03
C ARG A 3 -13.93 -2.74 -12.67
N LYS A 4 -13.75 -3.64 -11.69
CA LYS A 4 -13.25 -3.29 -10.35
C LYS A 4 -11.82 -2.73 -10.39
N ILE A 5 -10.96 -3.28 -11.25
CA ILE A 5 -9.59 -2.75 -11.45
C ILE A 5 -9.62 -1.34 -12.05
N THR A 6 -10.51 -1.07 -13.00
CA THR A 6 -10.67 0.27 -13.59
C THR A 6 -11.20 1.28 -12.55
N GLU A 7 -12.18 0.89 -11.75
CA GLU A 7 -12.73 1.71 -10.66
C GLU A 7 -11.66 2.05 -9.60
N THR A 8 -10.86 1.07 -9.16
CA THR A 8 -9.77 1.33 -8.19
C THR A 8 -8.69 2.24 -8.77
N LYS A 9 -8.34 2.08 -10.06
CA LYS A 9 -7.38 2.99 -10.72
C LYS A 9 -7.88 4.43 -10.75
N GLN A 10 -9.17 4.61 -11.05
CA GLN A 10 -9.79 5.94 -11.02
C GLN A 10 -9.73 6.55 -9.62
N GLN A 11 -10.10 5.79 -8.59
CA GLN A 11 -10.03 6.25 -7.20
C GLN A 11 -8.60 6.65 -6.78
N VAL A 12 -7.59 5.85 -7.14
CA VAL A 12 -6.19 6.17 -6.86
C VAL A 12 -5.77 7.46 -7.54
N ASN A 13 -6.18 7.68 -8.80
CA ASN A 13 -5.88 8.92 -9.52
C ASN A 13 -6.53 10.13 -8.82
N GLU A 14 -7.82 10.05 -8.49
CA GLU A 14 -8.54 11.13 -7.80
C GLU A 14 -7.90 11.49 -6.45
N LEU A 15 -7.50 10.49 -5.66
CA LEU A 15 -6.80 10.70 -4.39
C LEU A 15 -5.40 11.31 -4.60
N THR A 16 -4.69 10.91 -5.67
CA THR A 16 -3.36 11.44 -6.01
C THR A 16 -3.44 12.91 -6.45
N GLU A 17 -4.47 13.26 -7.20
CA GLU A 17 -4.75 14.65 -7.58
C GLU A 17 -5.08 15.50 -6.35
N ALA A 18 -5.93 15.00 -5.45
CA ALA A 18 -6.24 15.66 -4.18
C ALA A 18 -4.98 15.87 -3.31
N LYS A 19 -4.11 14.86 -3.21
CA LYS A 19 -2.81 14.96 -2.51
C LYS A 19 -1.93 16.03 -3.13
N SER A 20 -1.81 16.06 -4.45
CA SER A 20 -0.99 17.03 -5.18
C SER A 20 -1.44 18.47 -4.91
N LYS A 21 -2.76 18.70 -4.90
CA LYS A 21 -3.34 20.00 -4.55
C LYS A 21 -2.98 20.41 -3.12
N LEU A 22 -3.14 19.51 -2.14
CA LEU A 22 -2.78 19.80 -0.74
C LEU A 22 -1.29 20.10 -0.55
N LEU A 23 -0.40 19.41 -1.27
CA LEU A 23 1.05 19.67 -1.22
C LEU A 23 1.38 21.07 -1.74
N ILE A 24 0.73 21.51 -2.82
CA ILE A 24 0.90 22.86 -3.37
C ILE A 24 0.41 23.91 -2.37
N GLU A 25 -0.79 23.73 -1.82
CA GLU A 25 -1.35 24.64 -0.82
C GLU A 25 -0.48 24.71 0.43
N LEU A 26 0.01 23.58 0.93
CA LEU A 26 0.93 23.52 2.06
C LEU A 26 2.22 24.30 1.77
N GLY A 27 2.83 24.10 0.60
CA GLY A 27 4.04 24.83 0.22
C GLY A 27 3.81 26.35 0.18
N GLN A 28 2.66 26.79 -0.33
CA GLN A 28 2.27 28.20 -0.36
C GLN A 28 2.10 28.77 1.05
N GLU A 29 1.37 28.07 1.93
CA GLU A 29 1.13 28.52 3.30
C GLU A 29 2.41 28.54 4.14
N VAL A 30 3.25 27.51 4.02
CA VAL A 30 4.57 27.47 4.69
C VAL A 30 5.46 28.61 4.23
N TYR A 31 5.51 28.88 2.92
CA TYR A 31 6.29 30.00 2.38
C TYR A 31 5.79 31.35 2.90
N LEU A 32 4.48 31.55 2.97
CA LEU A 32 3.88 32.77 3.51
C LEU A 32 4.15 32.92 5.01
N ALA A 33 4.00 31.85 5.79
CA ALA A 33 4.27 31.86 7.23
C ALA A 33 5.75 32.19 7.50
N TYR A 34 6.68 31.56 6.77
CA TYR A 34 8.11 31.87 6.84
C TYR A 34 8.39 33.35 6.57
N ARG A 35 7.79 33.89 5.52
CA ARG A 35 7.96 35.30 5.15
C ARG A 35 7.43 36.30 6.19
N ARG A 36 6.44 35.89 6.98
CA ARG A 36 5.79 36.72 8.00
C ARG A 36 6.35 36.47 9.41
N GLY A 37 7.22 35.49 9.58
CA GLY A 37 7.69 35.05 10.91
C GLY A 37 6.57 34.40 11.74
N GLU A 38 5.59 33.79 11.07
CA GLU A 38 4.49 33.06 11.70
C GLU A 38 4.90 31.60 12.01
N ASP A 39 4.14 30.93 12.87
CA ASP A 39 4.39 29.53 13.20
C ASP A 39 4.16 28.60 12.00
N ILE A 40 5.23 27.93 11.59
CA ILE A 40 5.23 26.97 10.48
C ILE A 40 4.75 25.59 10.95
N GLU A 41 5.00 25.24 12.22
CA GLU A 41 4.73 23.90 12.73
C GLU A 41 3.24 23.59 12.71
N SER A 42 2.39 24.53 13.14
CA SER A 42 0.93 24.39 13.06
C SER A 42 0.42 24.26 11.63
N VAL A 43 0.99 25.02 10.67
CA VAL A 43 0.61 24.96 9.25
C VAL A 43 0.90 23.57 8.68
N VAL A 44 2.10 23.06 8.96
CA VAL A 44 2.52 21.72 8.52
C VAL A 44 1.70 20.63 9.21
N ALA A 45 1.43 20.74 10.51
CA ALA A 45 0.65 19.75 11.24
C ALA A 45 -0.77 19.58 10.65
N ASN A 46 -1.43 20.70 10.36
CA ASN A 46 -2.80 20.71 9.85
C ASN A 46 -2.93 20.02 8.48
N LYS A 47 -2.17 20.48 7.47
CA LYS A 47 -2.26 19.89 6.11
C LYS A 47 -1.47 18.58 5.98
N GLY A 48 -0.40 18.42 6.75
CA GLY A 48 0.43 17.22 6.78
C GLY A 48 -0.37 16.00 7.23
N SER A 49 -1.26 16.15 8.22
CA SER A 49 -2.15 15.06 8.63
C SER A 49 -3.06 14.63 7.48
N SER A 50 -3.69 15.56 6.76
CA SER A 50 -4.56 15.22 5.63
C SER A 50 -3.79 14.54 4.49
N ILE A 51 -2.54 14.94 4.23
CA ILE A 51 -1.68 14.29 3.24
C ILE A 51 -1.36 12.85 3.67
N LYS A 52 -1.04 12.63 4.95
CA LYS A 52 -0.77 11.30 5.52
C LYS A 52 -1.98 10.37 5.41
N ASP A 53 -3.19 10.90 5.59
CA ASP A 53 -4.43 10.13 5.41
C ASP A 53 -4.63 9.70 3.95
N LEU A 54 -4.34 10.60 3.00
CA LEU A 54 -4.40 10.28 1.57
C LEU A 54 -3.36 9.22 1.19
N ASP A 55 -2.13 9.32 1.71
CA ASP A 55 -1.09 8.32 1.48
C ASP A 55 -1.52 6.92 1.95
N SER A 56 -2.10 6.84 3.14
CA SER A 56 -2.59 5.57 3.69
C SER A 56 -3.73 4.99 2.84
N LYS A 57 -4.68 5.82 2.40
CA LYS A 57 -5.77 5.38 1.51
C LYS A 57 -5.26 4.90 0.15
N ILE A 58 -4.33 5.63 -0.46
CA ILE A 58 -3.72 5.24 -1.74
C ILE A 58 -2.99 3.90 -1.59
N TYR A 59 -2.21 3.75 -0.52
CA TYR A 59 -1.49 2.50 -0.25
C TYR A 59 -2.45 1.31 -0.10
N SER A 60 -3.49 1.43 0.73
CA SER A 60 -4.46 0.34 0.92
C SER A 60 -5.15 -0.08 -0.38
N LEU A 61 -5.60 0.88 -1.19
CA LEU A 61 -6.21 0.60 -2.50
C LEU A 61 -5.24 -0.14 -3.43
N LEU A 62 -3.97 0.27 -3.46
CA LEU A 62 -2.95 -0.40 -4.27
C LEU A 62 -2.66 -1.82 -3.78
N GLN A 63 -2.61 -2.04 -2.47
CA GLN A 63 -2.40 -3.36 -1.88
C GLN A 63 -3.56 -4.31 -2.16
N GLU A 64 -4.81 -3.85 -2.05
CA GLU A 64 -5.97 -4.64 -2.44
C GLU A 64 -5.89 -5.07 -3.92
N THR A 65 -5.41 -4.22 -4.83
CA THR A 65 -5.26 -4.62 -6.23
C THR A 65 -4.15 -5.63 -6.48
N LYS A 66 -3.12 -5.68 -5.64
CA LYS A 66 -2.05 -6.70 -5.72
C LYS A 66 -2.53 -8.05 -5.21
N LEU A 67 -3.14 -8.10 -4.02
CA LEU A 67 -3.69 -9.33 -3.45
C LEU A 67 -4.74 -9.98 -4.37
N ASN A 68 -5.61 -9.17 -4.99
CA ASN A 68 -6.58 -9.67 -5.97
C ASN A 68 -5.95 -10.24 -7.27
N ARG A 69 -4.66 -9.97 -7.54
CA ARG A 69 -3.93 -10.55 -8.68
C ARG A 69 -3.13 -11.79 -8.28
N GLU A 70 -2.58 -11.82 -7.07
CA GLU A 70 -1.79 -12.94 -6.55
C GLU A 70 -2.67 -14.14 -6.17
N ASN A 71 -3.93 -13.91 -5.78
CA ASN A 71 -4.89 -14.98 -5.45
C ASN A 71 -5.48 -15.70 -6.68
N VAL A 72 -5.00 -15.41 -7.90
CA VAL A 72 -5.39 -16.17 -9.10
C VAL A 72 -4.31 -17.21 -9.37
N MET A 73 -4.46 -18.38 -8.75
CA MET A 73 -3.63 -19.53 -9.10
C MET A 73 -4.12 -20.10 -10.42
N GLU A 74 -3.22 -20.29 -11.39
CA GLU A 74 -3.55 -20.91 -12.66
C GLU A 74 -2.68 -22.16 -12.85
N CYS A 75 -3.32 -23.26 -13.24
CA CYS A 75 -2.61 -24.45 -13.66
C CYS A 75 -1.83 -24.15 -14.95
N SER A 76 -0.77 -24.93 -15.23
CA SER A 76 -0.05 -24.88 -16.51
C SER A 76 -0.94 -25.04 -17.77
N CYS A 77 -2.17 -25.54 -17.61
CA CYS A 77 -3.17 -25.63 -18.67
C CYS A 77 -4.05 -24.37 -18.84
N GLY A 78 -3.85 -23.34 -18.00
CA GLY A 78 -4.63 -22.09 -17.99
C GLY A 78 -5.95 -22.15 -17.21
N ALA A 79 -6.22 -23.23 -16.48
CA ALA A 79 -7.40 -23.32 -15.62
C ALA A 79 -7.13 -22.64 -14.26
N PRO A 80 -8.09 -21.86 -13.72
CA PRO A 80 -7.97 -21.31 -12.38
C PRO A 80 -7.99 -22.44 -11.33
N LEU A 81 -7.22 -22.27 -10.26
CA LEU A 81 -7.06 -23.17 -9.14
C LEU A 81 -7.43 -22.43 -7.85
N SER A 82 -8.10 -23.13 -6.93
CA SER A 82 -8.31 -22.71 -5.55
C SER A 82 -7.11 -23.05 -4.67
N GLU A 83 -7.00 -22.46 -3.46
CA GLU A 83 -5.98 -22.81 -2.45
C GLU A 83 -6.10 -24.26 -1.93
N GLU A 84 -7.22 -24.91 -2.20
CA GLU A 84 -7.54 -26.26 -1.74
C GLU A 84 -7.30 -27.32 -2.82
N ASP A 85 -7.09 -26.88 -4.08
CA ASP A 85 -6.99 -27.76 -5.24
C ASP A 85 -5.63 -28.48 -5.26
N VAL A 86 -5.62 -29.73 -4.77
CA VAL A 86 -4.45 -30.64 -4.88
C VAL A 86 -4.22 -31.10 -6.33
N PHE A 87 -5.27 -31.12 -7.14
CA PHE A 87 -5.25 -31.46 -8.55
C PHE A 87 -6.11 -30.48 -9.34
N CYS A 88 -5.65 -30.11 -10.55
CA CYS A 88 -6.43 -29.26 -11.44
C CYS A 88 -7.73 -29.97 -11.86
N PRO A 89 -8.91 -29.35 -11.68
CA PRO A 89 -10.19 -29.97 -12.03
C PRO A 89 -10.37 -30.15 -13.55
N GLU A 90 -9.67 -29.37 -14.37
CA GLU A 90 -9.80 -29.40 -15.84
C GLU A 90 -8.82 -30.36 -16.52
N CYS A 91 -7.55 -30.41 -16.08
CA CYS A 91 -6.53 -31.24 -16.74
C CYS A 91 -6.01 -32.42 -15.88
N GLY A 92 -6.47 -32.53 -14.62
CA GLY A 92 -6.07 -33.59 -13.68
C GLY A 92 -4.62 -33.53 -13.19
N LYS A 93 -3.85 -32.52 -13.60
CA LYS A 93 -2.44 -32.38 -13.21
C LYS A 93 -2.35 -31.95 -11.75
N LYS A 94 -1.42 -32.54 -11.00
CA LYS A 94 -1.14 -32.13 -9.61
C LYS A 94 -0.66 -30.68 -9.60
N THR A 95 -1.16 -29.89 -8.66
CA THR A 95 -0.79 -28.48 -8.52
C THR A 95 0.58 -28.36 -7.86
N ASP A 96 1.46 -27.55 -8.43
CA ASP A 96 2.75 -27.18 -7.83
C ASP A 96 2.51 -25.98 -6.91
N MET A 97 1.74 -26.16 -5.84
CA MET A 97 1.55 -25.11 -4.84
C MET A 97 2.85 -24.93 -4.04
N PRO A 98 3.47 -23.74 -4.04
CA PRO A 98 4.46 -23.43 -3.02
C PRO A 98 3.77 -23.52 -1.66
N ASP A 99 4.37 -24.25 -0.71
CA ASP A 99 3.88 -24.38 0.66
C ASP A 99 3.69 -22.96 1.20
N SER A 100 2.44 -22.60 1.53
CA SER A 100 2.00 -21.25 1.93
C SER A 100 2.52 -20.80 3.31
N ARG A 101 3.71 -21.28 3.68
CA ARG A 101 4.34 -21.13 5.00
C ARG A 101 5.56 -20.23 5.02
N GLU A 102 5.86 -19.51 3.95
CA GLU A 102 6.62 -18.27 4.12
C GLU A 102 5.67 -17.22 4.67
N GLN A 103 5.42 -17.33 5.98
CA GLN A 103 4.80 -16.25 6.76
C GLN A 103 5.78 -15.07 6.71
N ASN A 104 5.64 -14.21 5.70
CA ASN A 104 6.27 -12.91 5.72
C ASN A 104 5.79 -12.22 6.99
N GLN A 105 6.65 -12.20 8.01
CA GLN A 105 6.35 -11.55 9.27
C GLN A 105 6.03 -10.09 8.96
N MET A 106 4.89 -9.60 9.43
CA MET A 106 4.50 -8.21 9.26
C MET A 106 4.77 -7.46 10.55
N THR A 107 5.15 -6.20 10.44
CA THR A 107 5.32 -5.27 11.55
C THR A 107 4.55 -3.99 11.28
N MET A 108 4.15 -3.31 12.35
CA MET A 108 3.48 -2.02 12.26
C MET A 108 4.49 -0.89 12.04
N CYS A 109 4.21 0.02 11.10
CA CYS A 109 5.00 1.24 10.95
C CYS A 109 4.75 2.21 12.11
N TYR A 110 5.78 2.59 12.84
CA TYR A 110 5.68 3.54 13.97
C TYR A 110 5.34 4.98 13.57
N VAL A 111 5.37 5.31 12.27
CA VAL A 111 5.05 6.65 11.75
C VAL A 111 3.63 6.71 11.21
N CYS A 112 3.25 5.75 10.36
CA CYS A 112 1.96 5.79 9.65
C CYS A 112 1.01 4.65 10.01
N GLU A 113 1.39 3.75 10.91
CA GLU A 113 0.53 2.66 11.41
C GLU A 113 -0.01 1.74 10.29
N ASN A 114 0.67 1.69 9.14
CA ASN A 114 0.42 0.67 8.12
C ASN A 114 1.26 -0.58 8.42
N GLU A 115 0.72 -1.75 8.04
CA GLU A 115 1.46 -3.01 8.06
C GLU A 115 2.53 -3.04 6.96
N VAL A 116 3.73 -3.44 7.34
CA VAL A 116 4.92 -3.49 6.49
C VAL A 116 5.61 -4.83 6.71
N PRO A 117 6.18 -5.48 5.68
CA PRO A 117 7.03 -6.66 5.89
C PRO A 117 8.15 -6.35 6.88
N ALA A 118 8.38 -7.25 7.84
CA ALA A 118 9.35 -7.07 8.93
C ALA A 118 10.78 -6.91 8.44
N GLU A 119 11.10 -7.47 7.27
CA GLU A 119 12.41 -7.33 6.63
C GLU A 119 12.59 -6.02 5.85
N ALA A 120 11.51 -5.28 5.57
CA ALA A 120 11.58 -4.06 4.79
C ALA A 120 12.38 -2.97 5.52
N ASP A 121 13.37 -2.39 4.84
CA ASP A 121 14.16 -1.28 5.39
C ASP A 121 13.34 0.02 5.51
N TYR A 122 12.30 0.17 4.69
CA TYR A 122 11.45 1.35 4.62
C TYR A 122 9.97 0.97 4.50
N CYS A 123 9.11 1.79 5.11
CA CYS A 123 7.67 1.67 4.96
C CYS A 123 7.26 2.02 3.53
N GLN A 124 6.54 1.11 2.87
CA GLN A 124 6.08 1.31 1.50
C GLN A 124 4.93 2.32 1.37
N ALA A 125 4.29 2.68 2.50
CA ALA A 125 3.22 3.67 2.53
C ALA A 125 3.73 5.09 2.75
N CYS A 126 4.61 5.31 3.73
CA CYS A 126 5.07 6.66 4.11
C CYS A 126 6.56 6.93 3.92
N GLY A 127 7.35 5.93 3.54
CA GLY A 127 8.80 6.06 3.32
C GLY A 127 9.65 6.13 4.60
N ALA A 128 9.06 6.00 5.79
CA ALA A 128 9.82 5.99 7.05
C ALA A 128 10.76 4.78 7.13
N LYS A 129 11.98 4.98 7.63
CA LYS A 129 12.95 3.91 7.86
C LYS A 129 12.51 3.01 9.00
N MET A 130 12.42 1.70 8.76
CA MET A 130 11.98 0.73 9.76
C MET A 130 13.11 0.41 10.75
N LYS A 131 12.76 0.25 12.03
CA LYS A 131 13.70 -0.22 13.06
C LYS A 131 13.71 -1.75 13.03
N LYS A 132 14.80 -2.36 12.57
CA LYS A 132 14.97 -3.82 12.64
C LYS A 132 15.08 -4.23 14.10
N VAL A 133 14.11 -5.00 14.58
CA VAL A 133 14.22 -5.68 15.87
C VAL A 133 15.04 -6.95 15.62
N TYR A 134 16.35 -6.88 15.84
CA TYR A 134 17.14 -8.11 15.88
C TYR A 134 16.73 -8.85 17.16
N ALA A 135 16.13 -10.03 17.00
CA ALA A 135 15.94 -10.94 18.12
C ALA A 135 17.34 -11.38 18.59
N ASN A 136 17.73 -10.94 19.78
CA ASN A 136 18.96 -11.37 20.46
C ASN A 136 18.76 -12.73 21.12
#